data_AF-A0A7Y2R8Q9-F1
#
_entry.id   AF-A0A7Y2R8Q9-F1
#
_cell.length_a   1.000
_cell.length_b   1.000
_cell.length_c   1.000
_cell.angle_alpha   90.00
_cell.angle_beta   90.00
_cell.angle_gamma   90.00
#
_symmetry.space_group_name_H-M   'P 1'
#
loop_
_entity.id
_entity.type
_entity.pdbx_description
1 polymer ?
#
loop_
_entity_poly.entity_id
_entity_poly.type
_entity_poly.pdbx_seq_one_letter_code
_entity_poly.pdbx_strand_id
1 'polypeptide(L)'
;MKVQWQVSIAKVGDSFDRLISRGHKARMEILSNEPQRYPGARVTDETILFLFRAQPLIMTTFGPYHDFENEDFSGAYDHKRIVADAEKAFVSLLKPQYNLVKFANYPKGADGLHGSDYVRYGYVIGESITFNTAHGQMAGARDPLTGSYTGEADSIFVEGDKVSLFVSGVDYPSGGKGTLASEPAD
;
A
#
# COMPACT_ATOMS: atom_id res chain seq x y z
N MET A 1 3.58 -8.18 20.11
CA MET A 1 4.55 -7.10 19.83
C MET A 1 3.79 -5.91 19.27
N LYS A 2 3.83 -4.74 19.92
CA LYS A 2 3.10 -3.54 19.47
C LYS A 2 4.11 -2.57 18.84
N VAL A 3 4.18 -2.56 17.51
CA VAL A 3 4.98 -1.59 16.75
C VAL A 3 4.04 -0.45 16.38
N GLN A 4 4.37 0.77 16.80
CA GLN A 4 3.60 1.96 16.47
C GLN A 4 4.22 2.63 15.24
N TRP A 5 3.39 2.95 14.26
CA TRP A 5 3.86 3.48 12.98
C TRP A 5 2.88 4.52 12.45
N GLN A 6 3.35 5.33 11.50
CA GLN A 6 2.62 6.41 10.83
C GLN A 6 2.91 6.34 9.33
N VAL A 7 1.91 6.60 8.49
CA VAL A 7 2.14 6.88 7.06
C VAL A 7 2.30 8.38 6.88
N SER A 8 3.40 8.80 6.27
CA SER A 8 3.54 10.20 5.86
C SER A 8 2.57 10.50 4.71
N ILE A 9 1.95 11.69 4.69
CA ILE A 9 1.02 12.10 3.61
C ILE A 9 1.67 13.22 2.82
N ALA A 10 2.10 13.02 1.57
CA ALA A 10 2.86 13.99 0.77
C ALA A 10 1.98 14.79 -0.20
N LYS A 11 2.01 16.12 -0.06
CA LYS A 11 1.44 17.07 -1.04
C LYS A 11 2.52 17.80 -1.85
N VAL A 12 3.70 18.03 -1.26
CA VAL A 12 4.89 18.65 -1.88
C VAL A 12 6.15 18.12 -1.17
N GLY A 13 7.21 17.75 -1.90
CA GLY A 13 8.49 17.24 -1.37
C GLY A 13 8.52 15.72 -1.14
N ASP A 14 9.71 15.16 -0.91
CA ASP A 14 9.90 13.73 -0.65
C ASP A 14 9.91 13.40 0.86
N SER A 15 10.09 12.12 1.21
CA SER A 15 10.14 11.69 2.62
C SER A 15 11.34 12.28 3.39
N PHE A 16 12.45 12.57 2.70
CA PHE A 16 13.65 13.14 3.30
C PHE A 16 13.42 14.59 3.74
N ASP A 17 12.87 15.41 2.85
CA ASP A 17 12.58 16.82 3.12
C ASP A 17 11.64 17.00 4.32
N ARG A 18 10.73 16.07 4.53
CA ARG A 18 9.63 16.24 5.50
C ARG A 18 9.88 15.56 6.82
N LEU A 19 10.50 14.38 6.79
CA LEU A 19 10.69 13.57 7.98
C LEU A 19 12.04 13.83 8.64
N ILE A 20 13.08 14.07 7.82
CA ILE A 20 14.46 14.19 8.28
C ILE A 20 14.88 15.67 8.38
N SER A 21 14.59 16.50 7.38
CA SER A 21 15.13 17.86 7.35
C SER A 21 14.49 18.86 8.33
N ARG A 22 13.20 18.68 8.70
CA ARG A 22 12.44 19.64 9.53
C ARG A 22 11.89 19.09 10.85
N GLY A 23 12.24 17.88 11.25
CA GLY A 23 11.75 17.29 12.51
C GLY A 23 10.21 17.19 12.53
N HIS A 24 9.66 16.18 11.86
CA HIS A 24 8.21 16.03 11.73
C HIS A 24 7.50 15.95 13.09
N LYS A 25 6.43 16.73 13.29
CA LYS A 25 5.69 16.82 14.57
C LYS A 25 5.28 15.47 15.13
N ALA A 26 4.78 14.57 14.28
CA ALA A 26 4.38 13.24 14.71
C ALA A 26 5.56 12.33 15.12
N ARG A 27 6.76 12.53 14.53
CA ARG A 27 7.97 11.86 15.01
C ARG A 27 8.35 12.36 16.40
N MET A 28 8.28 13.67 16.64
CA MET A 28 8.52 14.24 17.97
C MET A 28 7.50 13.75 18.99
N GLU A 29 6.23 13.61 18.61
CA GLU A 29 5.19 13.03 19.48
C GLU A 29 5.47 11.57 19.82
N ILE A 30 5.88 10.73 18.86
CA ILE A 30 6.28 9.34 19.11
C ILE A 30 7.47 9.28 20.08
N LEU A 31 8.53 10.05 19.80
CA LEU A 31 9.73 10.07 20.62
C LEU A 31 9.49 10.59 22.06
N SER A 32 8.47 11.44 22.24
CA SER A 32 8.15 12.02 23.55
C SER A 32 7.15 11.21 24.37
N ASN A 33 6.24 10.46 23.71
CA ASN A 33 5.12 9.81 24.37
C ASN A 33 5.22 8.29 24.43
N GLU A 34 5.98 7.64 23.54
CA GLU A 34 6.13 6.18 23.61
C GLU A 34 7.11 5.78 24.73
N PRO A 35 6.78 4.76 25.53
CA PRO A 35 7.70 4.23 26.53
C PRO A 35 8.85 3.48 25.87
N GLN A 36 10.04 3.54 26.48
CA GLN A 36 11.16 2.66 26.11
C GLN A 36 10.74 1.19 26.22
N ARG A 37 11.07 0.38 25.21
CA ARG A 37 10.77 -1.05 25.21
C ARG A 37 11.76 -1.82 26.09
N TYR A 38 13.02 -1.42 26.09
CA TYR A 38 14.06 -1.97 26.97
C TYR A 38 14.52 -0.92 28.00
N PRO A 39 14.64 -1.30 29.29
CA PRO A 39 15.18 -0.39 30.29
C PRO A 39 16.57 0.11 29.89
N GLY A 40 16.73 1.43 29.79
CA GLY A 40 18.00 2.07 29.45
C GLY A 40 18.20 2.34 27.95
N ALA A 41 17.28 1.89 27.08
CA ALA A 41 17.27 2.25 25.66
C ALA A 41 16.56 3.59 25.44
N ARG A 42 17.02 4.36 24.44
CA ARG A 42 16.29 5.56 24.01
C ARG A 42 15.22 5.14 23.01
N VAL A 43 14.04 5.76 23.07
CA VAL A 43 12.96 5.55 22.09
C VAL A 43 13.44 5.84 20.66
N THR A 44 14.41 6.74 20.50
CA THR A 44 15.06 7.01 19.20
C THR A 44 15.73 5.79 18.60
N ASP A 45 16.29 4.92 19.43
CA ASP A 45 17.07 3.75 19.01
C ASP A 45 16.14 2.57 18.66
N GLU A 46 14.87 2.67 19.05
CA GLU A 46 13.82 1.69 18.81
C GLU A 46 12.86 2.12 17.68
N THR A 47 13.00 3.35 17.18
CA THR A 47 12.17 3.90 16.10
C THR A 47 12.73 3.51 14.74
N ILE A 48 11.97 2.73 13.97
CA ILE A 48 12.32 2.34 12.60
C ILE A 48 11.48 3.15 11.62
N LEU A 49 12.14 3.76 10.64
CA LEU A 49 11.51 4.50 9.56
C LEU A 49 11.56 3.68 8.28
N PHE A 50 10.38 3.35 7.74
CA PHE A 50 10.26 2.67 6.45
C PHE A 50 9.99 3.70 5.36
N LEU A 51 10.90 3.77 4.38
CA LEU A 51 10.77 4.62 3.21
C LEU A 51 10.48 3.73 2.01
N PHE A 52 9.26 3.85 1.48
CA PHE A 52 8.85 3.08 0.31
C PHE A 52 8.91 3.93 -0.94
N ARG A 53 9.25 3.28 -2.05
CA ARG A 53 9.11 3.83 -3.40
C ARG A 53 7.93 3.14 -4.07
N ALA A 54 6.98 3.90 -4.59
CA ALA A 54 5.94 3.33 -5.43
C ALA A 54 6.55 2.83 -6.75
N GLN A 55 6.26 1.59 -7.12
CA GLN A 55 6.65 0.99 -8.40
C GLN A 55 5.37 0.58 -9.14
N PRO A 56 4.82 1.45 -10.00
CA PRO A 56 3.56 1.15 -10.66
C PRO A 56 3.76 0.12 -11.77
N LEU A 57 2.86 -0.86 -11.78
CA LEU A 57 2.65 -1.78 -12.90
C LEU A 57 1.31 -1.41 -13.54
N ILE A 58 1.35 -0.96 -14.79
CA ILE A 58 0.15 -0.53 -15.52
C ILE A 58 -0.13 -1.56 -16.61
N MET A 59 -1.38 -2.04 -16.64
CA MET A 59 -1.88 -2.94 -17.67
C MET A 59 -2.98 -2.21 -18.44
N THR A 60 -2.79 -2.06 -19.74
CA THR A 60 -3.75 -1.44 -20.64
C THR A 60 -4.33 -2.51 -21.57
N THR A 61 -5.65 -2.51 -21.74
CA THR A 61 -6.35 -3.43 -22.64
C THR A 61 -7.04 -2.61 -23.71
N PHE A 62 -6.83 -2.96 -24.98
CA PHE A 62 -7.44 -2.30 -26.12
C PHE A 62 -8.54 -3.16 -26.73
N GLY A 63 -9.63 -2.53 -27.16
CA GLY A 63 -10.70 -3.20 -27.89
C GLY A 63 -10.28 -3.57 -29.32
N PRO A 64 -11.00 -4.48 -29.98
CA PRO A 64 -10.68 -4.92 -31.35
C PRO A 64 -10.78 -3.81 -32.42
N TYR A 65 -11.44 -2.69 -32.10
CA TYR A 65 -11.63 -1.55 -32.98
C TYR A 65 -10.99 -0.26 -32.44
N HIS A 66 -10.04 -0.39 -31.52
CA HIS A 66 -9.33 0.76 -30.97
C HIS A 66 -8.41 1.36 -32.03
N ASP A 67 -8.53 2.67 -32.25
CA ASP A 67 -7.62 3.43 -33.12
C ASP A 67 -6.44 3.89 -32.27
N PHE A 68 -5.24 3.39 -32.58
CA PHE A 68 -4.07 3.62 -31.76
C PHE A 68 -3.47 4.99 -32.02
N GLU A 69 -3.44 5.82 -30.98
CA GLU A 69 -2.83 7.16 -30.99
C GLU A 69 -1.53 7.16 -30.18
N ASN A 70 -0.69 8.18 -30.36
CA ASN A 70 0.61 8.26 -29.66
C ASN A 70 0.44 8.31 -28.13
N GLU A 71 -0.66 8.89 -27.66
CA GLU A 71 -1.03 9.02 -26.26
C GLU A 71 -1.28 7.64 -25.61
N ASP A 72 -1.73 6.63 -26.36
CA ASP A 72 -1.96 5.26 -25.86
C ASP A 72 -0.68 4.58 -25.41
N PHE A 73 0.46 5.02 -25.94
CA PHE A 73 1.79 4.53 -25.59
C PHE A 73 2.54 5.50 -24.65
N SER A 74 1.92 6.62 -24.29
CA SER A 74 2.50 7.54 -23.34
C SER A 74 2.46 6.94 -21.93
N GLY A 75 3.57 6.36 -21.50
CA GLY A 75 3.74 5.84 -20.12
C GLY A 75 3.79 6.93 -19.05
N ALA A 76 3.32 8.15 -19.35
CA ALA A 76 3.37 9.31 -18.48
C ALA A 76 2.23 9.25 -17.47
N TYR A 77 2.42 8.48 -16.40
CA TYR A 77 1.53 8.51 -15.24
C TYR A 77 1.94 9.59 -14.25
N ASP A 78 0.96 10.20 -13.57
CA ASP A 78 1.25 11.11 -12.47
C ASP A 78 1.66 10.32 -11.22
N HIS A 79 2.97 10.09 -11.11
CA HIS A 79 3.56 9.36 -9.99
C HIS A 79 3.18 9.96 -8.63
N LYS A 80 3.00 11.29 -8.53
CA LYS A 80 2.64 11.94 -7.27
C LYS A 80 1.21 11.58 -6.87
N ARG A 81 0.28 11.52 -7.83
CA ARG A 81 -1.09 11.06 -7.56
C ARG A 81 -1.14 9.61 -7.11
N ILE A 82 -0.32 8.73 -7.71
CA ILE A 82 -0.21 7.32 -7.28
C ILE A 82 0.27 7.23 -5.83
N VAL A 83 1.35 7.95 -5.48
CA VAL A 83 1.88 7.96 -4.11
C VAL A 83 0.84 8.50 -3.12
N ALA A 84 0.22 9.65 -3.44
CA ALA A 84 -0.77 10.26 -2.57
C ALA A 84 -2.02 9.38 -2.38
N ASP A 85 -2.45 8.64 -3.41
CA ASP A 85 -3.57 7.72 -3.31
C ASP A 85 -3.21 6.46 -2.50
N ALA A 86 -2.01 5.89 -2.69
CA ALA A 86 -1.50 4.80 -1.88
C ALA A 86 -1.45 5.18 -0.40
N GLU A 87 -0.86 6.32 -0.05
CA GLU A 87 -0.78 6.81 1.33
C GLU A 87 -2.18 6.89 1.98
N LYS A 88 -3.18 7.39 1.24
CA LYS A 88 -4.57 7.45 1.72
C LYS A 88 -5.18 6.08 1.91
N ALA A 89 -4.93 5.15 0.99
CA ALA A 89 -5.42 3.77 1.07
C ALA A 89 -4.95 3.11 2.37
N PHE A 90 -3.63 3.15 2.63
CA PHE A 90 -3.04 2.59 3.85
C PHE A 90 -3.55 3.27 5.12
N VAL A 91 -3.67 4.60 5.13
CA VAL A 91 -4.17 5.34 6.29
C VAL A 91 -5.64 5.07 6.57
N SER A 92 -6.47 5.00 5.53
CA SER A 92 -7.91 4.72 5.64
C SER A 92 -8.17 3.31 6.16
N LEU A 93 -7.43 2.32 5.63
CA LEU A 93 -7.57 0.92 6.01
C LEU A 93 -7.04 0.65 7.42
N LEU A 94 -5.76 0.96 7.66
CA LEU A 94 -5.06 0.54 8.88
C LEU A 94 -5.21 1.53 10.02
N LYS A 95 -5.65 2.76 9.75
CA LYS A 95 -5.90 3.82 10.75
C LYS A 95 -4.78 3.99 11.79
N PRO A 96 -3.50 4.02 11.40
CA PRO A 96 -2.36 4.08 12.31
C PRO A 96 -2.49 5.20 13.35
N GLN A 97 -2.20 4.91 14.62
CA GLN A 97 -2.51 5.75 15.78
C GLN A 97 -2.08 7.21 15.61
N TYR A 98 -0.87 7.44 15.09
CA TYR A 98 -0.26 8.76 14.94
C TYR A 98 -0.65 9.53 13.66
N ASN A 99 -1.50 8.96 12.80
CA ASN A 99 -2.09 9.73 11.69
C ASN A 99 -3.32 10.51 12.18
N LEU A 100 -3.24 11.85 12.18
CA LEU A 100 -4.36 12.73 12.53
C LEU A 100 -5.49 12.69 11.49
N VAL A 101 -5.13 12.64 10.21
CA VAL A 101 -6.08 12.51 9.09
C VAL A 101 -6.26 11.03 8.78
N LYS A 102 -7.53 10.58 8.67
CA LYS A 102 -7.88 9.15 8.45
C LYS A 102 -8.57 8.86 7.12
N PHE A 103 -8.84 9.88 6.30
CA PHE A 103 -9.47 9.76 4.98
C PHE A 103 -10.74 8.88 4.94
N ALA A 104 -11.72 9.18 5.80
CA ALA A 104 -12.96 8.39 5.92
C ALA A 104 -13.76 8.24 4.60
N ASN A 105 -13.56 9.15 3.64
CA ASN A 105 -14.25 9.13 2.34
C ASN A 105 -13.41 8.53 1.20
N TYR A 106 -12.25 7.94 1.50
CA TYR A 106 -11.45 7.21 0.51
C TYR A 106 -12.31 6.12 -0.19
N PRO A 107 -12.28 5.99 -1.53
CA PRO A 107 -11.25 6.48 -2.46
C PRO A 107 -11.46 7.91 -2.97
N LYS A 108 -12.59 8.56 -2.63
CA LYS A 108 -12.94 9.88 -3.17
C LYS A 108 -11.95 10.96 -2.71
N GLY A 109 -11.40 11.71 -3.65
CA GLY A 109 -10.52 12.85 -3.38
C GLY A 109 -9.86 13.42 -4.63
N ALA A 110 -9.59 14.72 -4.64
CA ALA A 110 -9.06 15.42 -5.82
C ALA A 110 -7.57 15.12 -6.10
N ASP A 111 -6.81 14.76 -5.07
CA ASP A 111 -5.36 14.53 -5.11
C ASP A 111 -5.00 13.03 -5.10
N GLY A 112 -5.93 12.15 -5.51
CA GLY A 112 -5.75 10.69 -5.62
C GLY A 112 -5.97 10.18 -7.04
N LEU A 113 -6.17 8.87 -7.21
CA LEU A 113 -6.47 8.23 -8.50
C LEU A 113 -7.98 8.14 -8.80
N HIS A 114 -8.84 8.51 -7.84
CA HIS A 114 -10.27 8.59 -8.07
C HIS A 114 -10.60 9.56 -9.21
N GLY A 115 -11.48 9.13 -10.12
CA GLY A 115 -11.84 9.88 -11.34
C GLY A 115 -10.75 9.93 -12.42
N SER A 116 -9.69 9.11 -12.31
CA SER A 116 -8.78 8.84 -13.43
C SER A 116 -9.34 7.78 -14.38
N ASP A 117 -8.63 7.52 -15.47
CA ASP A 117 -9.01 6.54 -16.49
C ASP A 117 -8.73 5.09 -16.07
N TYR A 118 -8.17 4.87 -14.87
CA TYR A 118 -7.97 3.53 -14.33
C TYR A 118 -9.31 2.92 -13.91
N VAL A 119 -9.70 1.84 -14.58
CA VAL A 119 -10.88 1.03 -14.22
C VAL A 119 -10.72 0.39 -12.84
N ARG A 120 -9.52 -0.13 -12.58
CA ARG A 120 -9.14 -0.76 -11.31
C ARG A 120 -7.67 -0.51 -11.03
N TYR A 121 -7.33 -0.33 -9.77
CA TYR A 121 -5.95 -0.28 -9.31
C TYR A 121 -5.83 -0.93 -7.94
N GLY A 122 -4.60 -1.26 -7.55
CA GLY A 122 -4.35 -1.86 -6.25
C GLY A 122 -2.95 -1.58 -5.73
N TYR A 123 -2.80 -1.79 -4.42
CA TYR A 123 -1.57 -1.54 -3.68
C TYR A 123 -1.17 -2.79 -2.91
N VAL A 124 0.11 -3.13 -3.03
CA VAL A 124 0.75 -4.25 -2.34
C VAL A 124 2.05 -3.76 -1.71
N ILE A 125 2.46 -4.39 -0.60
CA ILE A 125 3.78 -4.16 -0.04
C ILE A 125 4.72 -5.21 -0.66
N GLY A 126 5.58 -4.77 -1.56
CA GLY A 126 6.58 -5.63 -2.21
C GLY A 126 7.80 -5.92 -1.34
N GLU A 127 7.63 -6.03 -0.01
CA GLU A 127 8.68 -6.34 0.95
C GLU A 127 8.14 -7.36 1.97
N SER A 128 8.99 -8.24 2.49
CA SER A 128 8.58 -9.27 3.47
C SER A 128 8.42 -8.67 4.88
N ILE A 129 7.48 -7.73 5.01
CA ILE A 129 7.17 -6.98 6.22
C ILE A 129 5.66 -6.98 6.44
N THR A 130 5.25 -7.08 7.70
CA THR A 130 3.84 -7.02 8.09
C THR A 130 3.57 -5.80 8.97
N PHE A 131 2.66 -4.95 8.52
CA PHE A 131 2.14 -3.86 9.34
C PHE A 131 0.92 -4.31 10.14
N ASN A 132 0.91 -3.99 11.43
CA ASN A 132 -0.16 -4.36 12.36
C ASN A 132 -0.68 -3.10 13.06
N THR A 133 -2.01 -2.96 13.15
CA THR A 133 -2.69 -1.95 13.97
C THR A 133 -3.86 -2.57 14.73
N ALA A 134 -4.49 -1.77 15.60
CA ALA A 134 -5.75 -2.17 16.24
C ALA A 134 -6.92 -2.35 15.24
N HIS A 135 -6.76 -1.86 14.00
CA HIS A 135 -7.82 -1.86 12.99
C HIS A 135 -7.58 -2.87 11.86
N GLY A 136 -6.43 -3.53 11.83
CA GLY A 136 -6.13 -4.53 10.83
C GLY A 136 -4.65 -4.82 10.69
N GLN A 137 -4.35 -5.73 9.79
CA GLN A 137 -3.01 -6.14 9.40
C GLN A 137 -2.88 -6.05 7.89
N MET A 138 -1.67 -5.78 7.41
CA MET A 138 -1.33 -5.93 6.00
C MET A 138 0.06 -6.54 5.88
N ALA A 139 0.11 -7.75 5.33
CA ALA A 139 1.33 -8.49 5.07
C ALA A 139 1.84 -8.21 3.65
N GLY A 140 3.12 -7.85 3.53
CA GLY A 140 3.83 -7.84 2.26
C GLY A 140 4.55 -9.15 2.01
N ALA A 141 4.90 -9.39 0.75
CA ALA A 141 5.70 -10.52 0.34
C ALA A 141 6.57 -10.13 -0.85
N ARG A 142 7.80 -10.64 -0.87
CA ARG A 142 8.78 -10.34 -1.92
C ARG A 142 9.52 -11.60 -2.31
N ASP A 143 9.60 -11.82 -3.61
CA ASP A 143 10.41 -12.87 -4.19
C ASP A 143 11.90 -12.43 -4.18
N PRO A 144 12.79 -13.22 -3.56
CA PRO A 144 14.20 -12.83 -3.41
C PRO A 144 15.00 -12.92 -4.72
N LEU A 145 14.51 -13.63 -5.75
CA LEU A 145 15.21 -13.83 -7.03
C LEU A 145 14.87 -12.73 -8.03
N THR A 146 13.59 -12.38 -8.14
CA THR A 146 13.05 -11.39 -9.08
C THR A 146 12.94 -10.01 -8.46
N GLY A 147 12.89 -9.92 -7.13
CA GLY A 147 12.67 -8.68 -6.40
C GLY A 147 11.23 -8.16 -6.47
N SER A 148 10.32 -8.89 -7.12
CA SER A 148 8.89 -8.55 -7.27
C SER A 148 8.07 -9.02 -6.08
N TYR A 149 6.84 -8.51 -5.96
CA TYR A 149 5.88 -9.06 -5.00
C TYR A 149 5.43 -10.46 -5.41
N THR A 150 4.99 -11.27 -4.44
CA THR A 150 4.40 -12.59 -4.71
C THR A 150 2.90 -12.58 -4.41
N GLY A 151 2.20 -13.61 -4.84
CA GLY A 151 0.79 -13.84 -4.47
C GLY A 151 0.59 -14.12 -2.98
N GLU A 152 1.65 -14.17 -2.18
CA GLU A 152 1.57 -14.30 -0.73
C GLU A 152 1.31 -12.96 -0.02
N ALA A 153 1.40 -11.83 -0.74
CA ALA A 153 1.12 -10.51 -0.19
C ALA A 153 -0.38 -10.21 -0.11
N ASP A 154 -0.78 -9.50 0.92
CA ASP A 154 -2.10 -8.86 0.99
C ASP A 154 -2.17 -7.68 0.01
N SER A 155 -3.38 -7.36 -0.45
CA SER A 155 -3.59 -6.29 -1.42
C SER A 155 -4.81 -5.44 -1.12
N ILE A 156 -4.66 -4.12 -1.27
CA ILE A 156 -5.79 -3.19 -1.30
C ILE A 156 -6.17 -3.01 -2.76
N PHE A 157 -7.44 -3.19 -3.09
CA PHE A 157 -7.96 -2.99 -4.44
C PHE A 157 -9.07 -1.95 -4.44
N VAL A 158 -9.06 -1.12 -5.48
CA VAL A 158 -10.05 -0.06 -5.70
C VAL A 158 -10.65 -0.22 -7.09
N GLU A 159 -11.98 -0.20 -7.14
CA GLU A 159 -12.77 -0.23 -8.37
C GLU A 159 -13.96 0.72 -8.20
N GLY A 160 -13.94 1.81 -8.98
CA GLY A 160 -14.86 2.93 -8.80
C GLY A 160 -14.80 3.50 -7.37
N ASP A 161 -15.92 3.42 -6.67
CA ASP A 161 -16.05 3.90 -5.28
C ASP A 161 -15.78 2.79 -4.22
N LYS A 162 -15.56 1.55 -4.65
CA LYS A 162 -15.41 0.40 -3.75
C LYS A 162 -13.94 0.16 -3.45
N VAL A 163 -13.63 -0.02 -2.17
CA VAL A 163 -12.31 -0.42 -1.67
C VAL A 163 -12.45 -1.79 -1.04
N SER A 164 -11.52 -2.69 -1.31
CA SER A 164 -11.50 -4.06 -0.77
C SER A 164 -10.09 -4.42 -0.34
N LEU A 165 -9.96 -5.04 0.83
CA LEU A 165 -8.73 -5.69 1.26
C LEU A 165 -8.85 -7.16 0.94
N PHE A 166 -7.86 -7.70 0.23
CA PHE A 166 -7.71 -9.12 0.00
C PHE A 166 -6.53 -9.65 0.81
N VAL A 167 -6.81 -10.65 1.63
CA VAL A 167 -5.88 -11.29 2.53
C VAL A 167 -5.40 -12.60 1.91
N SER A 168 -4.10 -12.69 1.68
CA SER A 168 -3.46 -13.88 1.14
C SER A 168 -3.65 -15.07 2.08
N GLY A 169 -3.88 -16.26 1.51
CA GLY A 169 -4.16 -17.48 2.28
C GLY A 169 -5.57 -17.59 2.85
N VAL A 170 -6.34 -16.49 2.90
CA VAL A 170 -7.76 -16.47 3.29
C VAL A 170 -8.65 -16.33 2.06
N ASP A 171 -8.49 -15.24 1.31
CA ASP A 171 -9.25 -14.98 0.09
C ASP A 171 -8.70 -15.79 -1.10
N TYR A 172 -7.40 -16.11 -1.04
CA TYR A 172 -6.71 -16.96 -2.01
C TYR A 172 -5.89 -18.03 -1.28
N PRO A 173 -6.51 -19.18 -0.92
CA PRO A 173 -5.79 -20.27 -0.27
C PRO A 173 -4.73 -20.84 -1.21
N SER A 174 -3.49 -20.98 -0.74
CA SER A 174 -2.45 -21.74 -1.44
C SER A 174 -2.79 -23.24 -1.38
N GLY A 175 -3.71 -23.68 -2.25
CA GLY A 175 -4.30 -25.02 -2.10
C GLY A 175 -5.33 -25.42 -3.16
N GLY A 176 -5.27 -24.83 -4.36
CA GLY A 176 -6.03 -25.34 -5.51
C GLY A 176 -5.38 -26.56 -6.16
N LYS A 177 -5.12 -27.64 -5.42
CA LYS A 177 -5.16 -28.96 -6.08
C LYS A 177 -6.64 -29.23 -6.34
N GLY A 178 -7.15 -28.66 -7.42
CA GLY A 178 -8.30 -29.24 -8.08
C GLY A 178 -7.88 -30.66 -8.42
N THR A 179 -8.33 -31.63 -7.64
CA THR A 179 -8.55 -32.97 -8.18
C THR A 179 -9.46 -32.74 -9.36
N LEU A 180 -8.90 -32.73 -10.57
CA LEU A 180 -9.68 -33.02 -11.75
C LEU A 180 -10.20 -34.43 -11.48
N ALA A 181 -11.42 -34.52 -10.97
CA ALA A 181 -12.17 -35.75 -11.02
C ALA A 181 -12.25 -36.07 -12.51
N SER A 182 -11.45 -37.04 -12.94
CA SER A 182 -11.67 -37.70 -14.21
C SER A 182 -13.11 -38.21 -14.19
N GLU A 183 -13.96 -37.65 -15.04
CA GLU A 183 -15.26 -38.25 -15.33
C GLU A 183 -15.04 -39.71 -15.75
N PRO A 184 -15.87 -40.65 -15.28
CA PRO A 184 -15.83 -42.01 -15.79
C PRO A 184 -16.19 -41.96 -17.28
N ALA A 185 -15.35 -42.59 -18.09
CA ALA A 185 -15.67 -42.84 -19.49
C ALA A 185 -16.83 -43.84 -19.55
N ASP A 186 -17.96 -43.40 -20.13
CA ASP A 186 -18.98 -44.29 -20.69
C ASP A 186 -18.53 -44.84 -22.05
#